data_AF-A0A818DM75-F1
#
_entry.id   AF-A0A818DM75-F1
#
_cell.length_a   1.000
_cell.length_b   1.000
_cell.length_c   1.000
_cell.angle_alpha   90.00
_cell.angle_beta   90.00
_cell.angle_gamma   90.00
#
_symmetry.space_group_name_H-M   'P 1'
#
loop_
_entity.id
_entity.type
_entity.pdbx_description
1 polymer ?
#
loop_
_entity_poly.entity_id
_entity_poly.type
_entity_poly.pdbx_seq_one_letter_code
_entity_poly.pdbx_strand_id
1 'polypeptide(L)'
;MTLSIILSSIFIILISLSCLISFVVLIRIFIHIRPSLSNILVLLTCNTYFTIILFCFTLLYACIRNLYGHINSSISLAGQWCKIRAYLLYKILQHFHIFIIAILIQWILSFLFIFPHILLNDFQYQSLNYNCWISFRNIRGILLATLTIYVCPISIIFTIYTCILRYVRRTFINRREQQKSYKRDAIILKRIVILLLFLVMFDISTLTVFAIYSITNYLIPFAYEIQVVSISIGLVVTPITLIFITPKIRYIFKRNVSVTYLSIKRRSIQYTTTDSSRQQTDN
;
A
#
# COMPACT_ATOMS: atom_id res chain seq x y z
N MET A 1 -29.47 3.55 -4.98
CA MET A 1 -28.96 2.31 -5.60
C MET A 1 -27.89 2.59 -6.65
N THR A 2 -28.14 3.45 -7.65
CA THR A 2 -27.17 3.81 -8.72
C THR A 2 -25.82 4.32 -8.20
N LEU A 3 -25.80 5.22 -7.22
CA LEU A 3 -24.56 5.77 -6.66
C LEU A 3 -23.68 4.70 -5.98
N SER A 4 -24.29 3.76 -5.23
CA SER A 4 -23.55 2.68 -4.55
C SER A 4 -22.89 1.73 -5.56
N ILE A 5 -23.57 1.44 -6.67
CA ILE A 5 -23.01 0.66 -7.78
C ILE A 5 -21.81 1.40 -8.39
N ILE A 6 -21.96 2.69 -8.70
CA ILE A 6 -20.88 3.52 -9.27
C ILE A 6 -19.67 3.55 -8.34
N LEU A 7 -19.87 3.79 -7.04
CA LEU A 7 -18.79 3.82 -6.05
C LEU A 7 -18.10 2.46 -5.91
N SER A 8 -18.87 1.37 -5.95
CA SER A 8 -18.33 0.00 -5.93
C SER A 8 -17.50 -0.31 -7.18
N SER A 9 -17.95 0.13 -8.36
CA SER A 9 -17.19 0.01 -9.61
C SER A 9 -15.88 0.81 -9.55
N ILE A 10 -15.92 2.06 -9.08
CA ILE A 10 -14.72 2.89 -8.89
C ILE A 10 -13.75 2.19 -7.92
N PHE A 11 -14.26 1.64 -6.82
CA PHE A 11 -13.45 0.93 -5.84
C PHE A 11 -12.74 -0.29 -6.44
N ILE A 12 -13.45 -1.12 -7.21
CA ILE A 12 -12.86 -2.29 -7.89
C ILE A 12 -11.79 -1.86 -8.88
N ILE A 13 -12.02 -0.80 -9.65
CA ILE A 13 -11.04 -0.25 -10.60
C ILE A 13 -9.79 0.23 -9.86
N LEU A 14 -9.93 0.98 -8.76
CA LEU A 14 -8.81 1.48 -7.97
C LEU A 14 -7.98 0.35 -7.35
N ILE A 15 -8.62 -0.68 -6.80
CA ILE A 15 -7.90 -1.85 -6.25
C ILE A 15 -7.16 -2.61 -7.33
N SER A 16 -7.81 -2.85 -8.46
CA SER A 16 -7.21 -3.56 -9.59
C SER A 16 -5.99 -2.80 -10.10
N LEU A 17 -6.09 -1.47 -10.19
CA LEU A 17 -4.99 -0.59 -10.56
C LEU A 17 -3.85 -0.64 -9.53
N SER A 18 -4.14 -0.59 -8.22
CA SER A 18 -3.12 -0.70 -7.17
C SER A 18 -2.38 -2.04 -7.22
N CYS A 19 -3.13 -3.14 -7.41
CA CYS A 19 -2.56 -4.48 -7.56
C CYS A 19 -1.65 -4.56 -8.80
N LEU A 20 -2.11 -4.05 -9.94
CA LEU A 20 -1.34 -4.01 -11.19
C LEU A 20 -0.05 -3.20 -11.05
N ILE A 21 -0.13 -1.99 -10.48
CA ILE A 21 1.05 -1.13 -10.25
C ILE A 21 2.05 -1.86 -9.35
N SER A 22 1.59 -2.44 -8.25
CA SER A 22 2.45 -3.13 -7.29
C SER A 22 3.11 -4.36 -7.91
N PHE A 23 2.36 -5.14 -8.70
CA PHE A 23 2.86 -6.29 -9.43
C PHE A 23 3.91 -5.91 -10.48
N VAL A 24 3.64 -4.89 -11.30
CA VAL A 24 4.59 -4.39 -12.30
C VAL A 24 5.88 -3.89 -11.65
N VAL A 25 5.80 -3.15 -10.53
CA VAL A 25 7.00 -2.69 -9.80
C VAL A 25 7.79 -3.88 -9.25
N LEU A 26 7.11 -4.86 -8.67
CA LEU A 26 7.75 -6.05 -8.11
C LEU A 26 8.47 -6.86 -9.20
N ILE A 27 7.83 -7.12 -10.35
CA ILE A 27 8.47 -7.73 -11.52
C ILE A 27 9.71 -6.94 -11.94
N ARG A 28 9.60 -5.61 -12.06
CA ARG A 28 10.72 -4.76 -12.48
C ARG A 28 11.88 -4.83 -11.50
N ILE A 29 11.60 -4.88 -10.19
CA ILE A 29 12.63 -5.06 -9.17
C ILE A 29 13.33 -6.41 -9.36
N PHE A 30 12.58 -7.51 -9.54
CA PHE A 30 13.16 -8.84 -9.73
C PHE A 30 13.98 -8.98 -11.03
N ILE A 31 13.55 -8.34 -12.12
CA ILE A 31 14.27 -8.38 -13.40
C ILE A 31 15.59 -7.59 -13.32
N HIS A 32 15.58 -6.40 -12.71
CA HIS A 32 16.73 -5.49 -12.76
C HIS A 32 17.66 -5.58 -11.56
N ILE A 33 17.15 -5.98 -10.39
CA ILE A 33 17.94 -6.15 -9.19
C ILE A 33 18.06 -7.64 -8.95
N ARG A 34 19.21 -8.22 -9.30
CA ARG A 34 19.58 -9.54 -8.79
C ARG A 34 19.62 -9.40 -7.26
N PRO A 35 18.74 -10.08 -6.50
CA PRO A 35 18.65 -9.87 -5.06
C PRO A 35 19.94 -10.37 -4.40
N SER A 36 20.92 -9.50 -4.26
CA SER A 36 22.04 -9.75 -3.38
C SER A 36 21.55 -9.57 -1.94
N LEU A 37 21.85 -10.54 -1.08
CA LEU A 37 21.51 -10.56 0.36
C LEU A 37 21.84 -9.23 1.09
N SER A 38 22.78 -8.45 0.56
CA SER A 38 23.22 -7.16 1.12
C SER A 38 22.23 -5.99 0.96
N ASN A 39 21.17 -6.09 0.16
CA ASN A 39 20.26 -4.97 -0.11
C ASN A 39 18.97 -5.01 0.72
N ILE A 40 19.10 -4.90 2.05
CA ILE A 40 17.98 -4.87 3.03
C ILE A 40 16.85 -3.92 2.58
N LEU A 41 17.19 -2.72 2.07
CA LEU A 41 16.20 -1.75 1.60
C LEU A 41 15.36 -2.24 0.41
N VAL A 42 15.95 -3.00 -0.52
CA VAL A 42 15.23 -3.56 -1.68
C VAL A 42 14.27 -4.63 -1.20
N LEU A 43 14.69 -5.49 -0.29
CA LEU A 43 13.84 -6.52 0.29
C LEU A 43 12.68 -5.93 1.09
N LEU A 44 12.93 -4.88 1.90
CA LEU A 44 11.87 -4.16 2.61
C LEU A 44 10.85 -3.57 1.64
N THR A 45 11.34 -2.97 0.55
CA THR A 45 10.51 -2.43 -0.53
C THR A 45 9.65 -3.53 -1.17
N CYS A 46 10.24 -4.69 -1.50
CA CYS A 46 9.50 -5.83 -2.03
C CYS A 46 8.43 -6.31 -1.05
N ASN A 47 8.75 -6.40 0.25
CA ASN A 47 7.78 -6.79 1.28
C ASN A 47 6.59 -5.81 1.33
N THR A 48 6.84 -4.51 1.18
CA THR A 48 5.77 -3.50 1.11
C THR A 48 4.86 -3.72 -0.09
N TYR A 49 5.42 -3.87 -1.31
CA TYR A 49 4.61 -4.13 -2.51
C TYR A 49 3.86 -5.47 -2.43
N PHE A 50 4.49 -6.51 -1.89
CA PHE A 50 3.86 -7.81 -1.70
C PHE A 50 2.69 -7.74 -0.70
N THR A 51 2.87 -7.01 0.40
CA THR A 51 1.81 -6.74 1.38
C THR A 51 0.64 -5.99 0.72
N ILE A 52 0.92 -4.98 -0.13
CA ILE A 52 -0.11 -4.25 -0.87
C ILE A 52 -0.87 -5.21 -1.81
N ILE A 53 -0.18 -6.09 -2.54
CA ILE A 53 -0.82 -7.08 -3.43
C ILE A 53 -1.74 -8.03 -2.64
N LEU A 54 -1.25 -8.60 -1.54
CA LEU A 54 -2.05 -9.47 -0.68
C LEU A 54 -3.30 -8.75 -0.13
N PHE A 55 -3.13 -7.50 0.28
CA PHE A 55 -4.23 -6.67 0.76
C PHE A 55 -5.24 -6.37 -0.36
N CYS A 56 -4.77 -6.06 -1.57
CA CYS A 56 -5.63 -5.84 -2.74
C CYS A 56 -6.44 -7.10 -3.08
N PHE A 57 -5.83 -8.28 -3.13
CA PHE A 57 -6.56 -9.54 -3.35
C PHE A 57 -7.63 -9.77 -2.29
N THR A 58 -7.28 -9.45 -1.06
CA THR A 58 -8.19 -9.60 0.08
C THR A 58 -9.41 -8.68 -0.02
N LEU A 59 -9.20 -7.42 -0.42
CA LEU A 59 -10.30 -6.47 -0.64
C LEU A 59 -11.12 -6.79 -1.89
N LEU A 60 -10.47 -7.19 -2.98
CA LEU A 60 -11.14 -7.59 -4.23
C LEU A 60 -12.06 -8.80 -3.98
N TYR A 61 -11.58 -9.78 -3.23
CA TYR A 61 -12.38 -10.92 -2.78
C TYR A 61 -13.57 -10.48 -1.93
N ALA A 62 -13.37 -9.57 -0.97
CA ALA A 62 -14.46 -9.01 -0.16
C ALA A 62 -15.49 -8.26 -1.02
N CYS A 63 -15.05 -7.58 -2.07
CA CYS A 63 -15.94 -6.88 -3.01
C CYS A 63 -16.73 -7.82 -3.90
N ILE A 64 -16.09 -8.85 -4.47
CA ILE A 64 -16.80 -9.87 -5.25
C ILE A 64 -17.89 -10.51 -4.40
N ARG A 65 -17.60 -10.78 -3.11
CA ARG A 65 -18.59 -11.29 -2.14
C ARG A 65 -19.73 -10.30 -1.89
N ASN A 66 -19.44 -9.02 -1.69
CA ASN A 66 -20.47 -8.00 -1.50
C ASN A 66 -21.39 -7.88 -2.73
N LEU A 67 -20.79 -7.84 -3.92
CA LEU A 67 -21.51 -7.82 -5.19
C LEU A 67 -22.40 -9.07 -5.34
N TYR A 68 -21.86 -10.24 -4.98
CA TYR A 68 -22.58 -11.50 -5.04
C TYR A 68 -23.74 -11.57 -4.03
N GLY A 69 -23.55 -11.07 -2.79
CA GLY A 69 -24.60 -11.00 -1.79
C GLY A 69 -25.75 -10.09 -2.20
N HIS A 70 -25.46 -9.01 -2.92
CA HIS A 70 -26.49 -8.14 -3.50
C HIS A 70 -27.27 -8.82 -4.63
N ILE A 71 -26.62 -9.69 -5.42
CA ILE A 71 -27.27 -10.43 -6.51
C ILE A 71 -28.08 -11.61 -5.97
N ASN A 72 -27.61 -12.26 -4.91
CA ASN A 72 -28.21 -13.48 -4.39
C ASN A 72 -28.38 -13.43 -2.85
N SER A 73 -29.42 -12.72 -2.41
CA SER A 73 -29.73 -12.52 -0.99
C SER A 73 -30.07 -13.81 -0.23
N SER A 74 -30.34 -14.91 -0.93
CA SER A 74 -30.70 -16.20 -0.33
C SER A 74 -29.53 -16.96 0.31
N ILE A 75 -28.29 -16.58 0.00
CA ILE A 75 -27.08 -17.29 0.46
C ILE A 75 -26.43 -16.53 1.61
N SER A 76 -26.74 -16.93 2.85
CA SER A 76 -26.07 -16.46 4.07
C SER A 76 -24.70 -17.15 4.24
N LEU A 77 -23.63 -16.42 3.96
CA LEU A 77 -22.24 -16.86 4.15
C LEU A 77 -21.69 -16.44 5.53
N ALA A 78 -22.40 -16.80 6.61
CA ALA A 78 -22.06 -16.40 7.97
C ALA A 78 -20.76 -17.07 8.50
N GLY A 79 -19.80 -16.25 8.95
CA GLY A 79 -18.81 -16.57 9.99
C GLY A 79 -17.58 -17.43 9.64
N GLN A 80 -17.74 -18.58 8.97
CA GLN A 80 -16.65 -19.56 8.83
C GLN A 80 -15.50 -19.12 7.89
N TRP A 81 -15.81 -18.26 6.92
CA TRP A 81 -14.85 -17.86 5.89
C TRP A 81 -13.81 -16.84 6.36
N CYS A 82 -14.07 -16.12 7.46
CA CYS A 82 -13.04 -15.30 8.11
C CYS A 82 -11.88 -16.15 8.65
N LYS A 83 -12.15 -17.40 9.07
CA LYS A 83 -11.12 -18.30 9.61
C LYS A 83 -10.23 -18.90 8.51
N ILE A 84 -10.81 -19.25 7.36
CA ILE A 84 -10.06 -19.80 6.20
C ILE A 84 -9.14 -18.74 5.59
N ARG A 85 -9.56 -17.47 5.58
CA ARG A 85 -8.78 -16.32 5.09
C ARG A 85 -7.47 -16.12 5.87
N ALA A 86 -7.49 -16.31 7.20
CA ALA A 86 -6.29 -16.24 8.03
C ALA A 86 -5.28 -17.36 7.73
N TYR A 87 -5.78 -18.56 7.41
CA TYR A 87 -4.97 -19.76 7.20
C TYR A 87 -4.24 -19.81 5.86
N LEU A 88 -4.88 -19.41 4.75
CA LEU A 88 -4.24 -19.41 3.42
C LEU A 88 -3.07 -18.42 3.32
N LEU A 89 -3.20 -17.32 4.03
CA LEU A 89 -2.26 -16.21 4.03
C LEU A 89 -0.96 -16.63 4.79
N TYR A 90 -1.06 -17.54 5.77
CA TYR A 90 0.06 -18.10 6.55
C TYR A 90 0.99 -19.03 5.74
N LYS A 91 0.46 -19.81 4.78
CA LYS A 91 1.20 -20.91 4.14
C LYS A 91 2.17 -20.50 3.01
N ILE A 92 2.06 -19.28 2.48
CA ILE A 92 2.75 -18.87 1.24
C ILE A 92 4.16 -18.28 1.48
N LEU A 93 4.56 -17.97 2.73
CA LEU A 93 5.70 -17.08 3.02
C LEU A 93 6.99 -17.73 3.58
N GLN A 94 7.19 -19.03 3.40
CA GLN A 94 8.20 -19.82 4.15
C GLN A 94 9.68 -19.71 3.70
N HIS A 95 10.08 -18.78 2.84
CA HIS A 95 11.51 -18.63 2.44
C HIS A 95 12.07 -17.24 2.79
N PHE A 96 13.30 -17.19 3.35
CA PHE A 96 14.10 -16.07 3.90
C PHE A 96 14.05 -15.83 5.43
N HIS A 97 14.86 -16.52 6.25
CA HIS A 97 14.78 -16.53 7.73
C HIS A 97 14.63 -15.18 8.46
N ILE A 98 15.44 -14.15 8.21
CA ILE A 98 15.30 -12.85 8.93
C ILE A 98 14.03 -12.11 8.47
N PHE A 99 13.69 -12.20 7.18
CA PHE A 99 12.46 -11.64 6.65
C PHE A 99 11.24 -12.42 7.13
N ILE A 100 11.33 -13.74 7.23
CA ILE A 100 10.32 -14.60 7.84
C ILE A 100 10.07 -14.13 9.27
N ILE A 101 11.10 -13.86 10.07
CA ILE A 101 10.90 -13.35 11.43
C ILE A 101 10.19 -12.00 11.42
N ALA A 102 10.64 -11.03 10.62
CA ALA A 102 10.02 -9.71 10.54
C ALA A 102 8.56 -9.78 10.06
N ILE A 103 8.29 -10.65 9.08
CA ILE A 103 6.95 -10.94 8.57
C ILE A 103 6.12 -11.62 9.66
N LEU A 104 6.59 -12.69 10.29
CA LEU A 104 5.88 -13.36 11.38
C LEU A 104 5.53 -12.39 12.52
N ILE A 105 6.45 -11.51 12.90
CA ILE A 105 6.17 -10.45 13.89
C ILE A 105 5.09 -9.50 13.38
N GLN A 106 5.20 -8.99 12.16
CA GLN A 106 4.19 -8.12 11.55
C GLN A 106 2.80 -8.77 11.55
N TRP A 107 2.75 -10.08 11.30
CA TRP A 107 1.53 -10.87 11.27
C TRP A 107 0.95 -11.12 12.65
N ILE A 108 1.77 -11.52 13.61
CA ILE A 108 1.37 -11.67 15.01
C ILE A 108 0.80 -10.34 15.50
N LEU A 109 1.47 -9.20 15.20
CA LEU A 109 0.96 -7.87 15.54
C LEU A 109 -0.36 -7.54 14.84
N SER A 110 -0.49 -7.86 13.55
CA SER A 110 -1.74 -7.64 12.80
C SER A 110 -2.91 -8.45 13.38
N PHE A 111 -2.67 -9.71 13.75
CA PHE A 111 -3.65 -10.53 14.46
C PHE A 111 -3.96 -9.99 15.84
N LEU A 112 -2.93 -9.60 16.59
CA LEU A 112 -3.06 -9.03 17.94
C LEU A 112 -3.85 -7.72 17.94
N PHE A 113 -3.82 -6.93 16.86
CA PHE A 113 -4.64 -5.73 16.73
C PHE A 113 -6.11 -6.02 16.39
N ILE A 114 -6.39 -7.06 15.59
CA ILE A 114 -7.77 -7.45 15.25
C ILE A 114 -8.43 -8.25 16.37
N PHE A 115 -7.66 -9.03 17.11
CA PHE A 115 -8.16 -9.97 18.12
C PHE A 115 -9.03 -9.32 19.22
N PRO A 116 -8.68 -8.15 19.79
CA PRO A 116 -9.54 -7.42 20.73
C PRO A 116 -10.92 -7.10 20.16
N HIS A 117 -11.01 -6.71 18.89
CA HIS A 117 -12.30 -6.42 18.24
C HIS A 117 -13.19 -7.65 18.09
N ILE A 118 -12.58 -8.80 17.84
CA ILE A 118 -13.30 -10.08 17.76
C ILE A 118 -13.79 -10.49 19.14
N LEU A 119 -12.94 -10.42 20.17
CA LEU A 119 -13.33 -10.76 21.56
C LEU A 119 -14.46 -9.87 22.08
N LEU A 120 -14.45 -8.59 21.70
CA LEU A 120 -15.45 -7.62 22.14
C LEU A 120 -16.72 -7.61 21.26
N ASN A 121 -16.81 -8.48 20.24
CA ASN A 121 -17.89 -8.52 19.26
C ASN A 121 -18.17 -7.16 18.61
N ASP A 122 -17.11 -6.41 18.29
CA ASP A 122 -17.25 -5.06 17.73
C ASP A 122 -17.71 -5.07 16.26
N PHE A 123 -17.48 -6.18 15.56
CA PHE A 123 -17.90 -6.39 14.18
C PHE A 123 -19.40 -6.71 14.11
N GLN A 124 -20.14 -5.91 13.36
CA GLN A 124 -21.57 -6.09 13.16
C GLN A 124 -21.86 -6.29 11.67
N TYR A 125 -22.78 -7.20 11.37
CA TYR A 125 -23.28 -7.36 10.02
C TYR A 125 -24.22 -6.20 9.68
N GLN A 126 -23.91 -5.48 8.60
CA GLN A 126 -24.75 -4.40 8.10
C GLN A 126 -25.62 -4.93 6.97
N SER A 127 -26.92 -5.03 7.22
CA SER A 127 -27.90 -5.52 6.25
C SER A 127 -28.00 -4.65 5.00
N LEU A 128 -27.83 -3.32 5.15
CA LEU A 128 -27.86 -2.37 4.03
C LEU A 128 -26.73 -2.59 3.02
N ASN A 129 -25.56 -2.99 3.50
CA ASN A 129 -24.33 -3.08 2.71
C ASN A 129 -23.80 -4.51 2.56
N TYR A 130 -24.55 -5.51 3.02
CA TYR A 130 -24.23 -6.94 2.98
C TYR A 130 -22.80 -7.28 3.41
N ASN A 131 -22.27 -6.52 4.39
CA ASN A 131 -20.87 -6.62 4.81
C ASN A 131 -20.74 -6.61 6.34
N CYS A 132 -19.58 -7.07 6.83
CA CYS A 132 -19.27 -7.09 8.26
C CYS A 132 -18.23 -6.01 8.56
N TRP A 133 -18.64 -4.99 9.31
CA TRP A 133 -17.83 -3.82 9.63
C TRP A 133 -18.03 -3.40 11.09
N ILE A 134 -17.10 -2.61 11.61
CA ILE A 134 -17.32 -1.92 12.89
C ILE A 134 -18.37 -0.84 12.63
N SER A 135 -19.51 -0.95 13.32
CA SER A 135 -20.61 0.01 13.18
C SER A 135 -20.17 1.40 13.66
N PHE A 136 -20.55 2.48 12.96
CA PHE A 136 -20.27 3.85 13.42
C PHE A 136 -20.94 4.15 14.77
N ARG A 137 -21.99 3.38 15.10
CA ARG A 137 -22.67 3.43 16.40
C ARG A 137 -21.84 2.82 17.53
N ASN A 138 -20.92 1.90 17.23
CA ASN A 138 -20.03 1.29 18.22
C ASN A 138 -18.80 2.17 18.44
N ILE A 139 -18.98 3.26 19.20
CA ILE A 139 -17.93 4.24 19.51
C ILE A 139 -16.68 3.56 20.10
N ARG A 140 -16.88 2.57 20.98
CA ARG A 140 -15.77 1.80 21.58
C ARG A 140 -14.95 1.09 20.51
N GLY A 141 -15.61 0.37 19.60
CA GLY A 141 -14.94 -0.34 18.51
C GLY A 141 -14.16 0.61 17.59
N ILE A 142 -14.72 1.78 17.29
CA ILE A 142 -14.03 2.78 16.46
C ILE A 142 -12.83 3.38 17.18
N LEU A 143 -12.97 3.81 18.43
CA LEU A 143 -11.85 4.37 19.20
C LEU A 143 -10.71 3.37 19.33
N LEU A 144 -11.04 2.10 19.61
CA LEU A 144 -10.05 1.04 19.68
C LEU A 144 -9.37 0.79 18.32
N ALA A 145 -10.14 0.80 17.22
CA ALA A 145 -9.59 0.67 15.88
C ALA A 145 -8.71 1.86 15.51
N THR A 146 -9.11 3.08 15.88
CA THR A 146 -8.32 4.29 15.65
C THR A 146 -7.00 4.25 16.41
N LEU A 147 -7.03 3.79 17.66
CA LEU A 147 -5.85 3.64 18.50
C LEU A 147 -4.89 2.59 17.94
N THR A 148 -5.38 1.41 17.57
CA THR A 148 -4.55 0.28 17.13
C THR A 148 -4.06 0.43 15.69
N ILE A 149 -4.88 0.93 14.77
CA ILE A 149 -4.56 1.02 13.34
C ILE A 149 -3.77 2.30 13.04
N TYR A 150 -4.05 3.41 13.73
CA TYR A 150 -3.45 4.71 13.40
C TYR A 150 -2.46 5.19 14.46
N VAL A 151 -2.95 5.43 15.69
CA VAL A 151 -2.14 6.10 16.72
C VAL A 151 -0.92 5.26 17.10
N CYS A 152 -1.09 3.95 17.31
CA CYS A 152 -0.01 3.07 17.73
C CYS A 152 1.10 2.93 16.66
N PRO A 153 0.80 2.60 15.38
CA PRO A 153 1.82 2.55 14.33
C PRO A 153 2.52 3.88 14.10
N ILE A 154 1.79 5.01 14.09
CA ILE A 154 2.37 6.35 13.95
C ILE A 154 3.32 6.65 15.11
N SER A 155 2.93 6.34 16.34
CA SER A 155 3.75 6.57 17.54
C SER A 155 5.02 5.72 17.54
N ILE A 156 4.92 4.44 17.12
CA ILE A 156 6.06 3.55 16.98
C ILE A 156 7.02 4.09 15.92
N ILE A 157 6.51 4.44 14.73
CA ILE A 157 7.31 5.01 13.64
C ILE A 157 8.00 6.30 14.11
N PHE A 158 7.27 7.19 14.77
CA PHE A 158 7.81 8.44 15.30
C PHE A 158 8.89 8.22 16.36
N THR A 159 8.72 7.23 17.24
CA THR A 159 9.69 6.89 18.29
C THR A 159 10.96 6.28 17.68
N ILE A 160 10.83 5.28 16.82
CA ILE A 160 11.95 4.69 16.08
C ILE A 160 12.71 5.79 15.35
N TYR A 161 11.98 6.68 14.69
CA TYR A 161 12.57 7.79 13.96
C TYR A 161 13.32 8.77 14.86
N THR A 162 12.73 9.17 15.99
CA THR A 162 13.39 10.04 16.97
C THR A 162 14.66 9.40 17.54
N CYS A 163 14.64 8.08 17.78
CA CYS A 163 15.81 7.32 18.22
C CYS A 163 16.91 7.30 17.15
N ILE A 164 16.58 7.04 15.89
CA ILE A 164 17.52 7.11 14.77
C ILE A 164 18.12 8.51 14.66
N LEU A 165 17.30 9.56 14.74
CA LEU A 165 17.75 10.94 14.66
C LEU A 165 18.70 11.29 15.81
N ARG A 166 18.41 10.86 17.03
CA ARG A 166 19.29 11.05 18.20
C ARG A 166 20.61 10.29 18.06
N TYR A 167 20.56 9.04 17.60
CA TYR A 167 21.75 8.24 17.35
C TYR A 167 22.64 8.89 16.30
N VAL A 168 22.07 9.23 15.15
CA VAL A 168 22.78 9.92 14.06
C VAL A 168 23.35 11.25 14.59
N ARG A 169 22.58 12.04 15.36
CA ARG A 169 23.02 13.30 15.99
C ARG A 169 24.30 13.12 16.83
N ARG A 170 24.38 12.06 17.65
CA ARG A 170 25.53 11.78 18.51
C ARG A 170 26.78 11.36 17.74
N THR A 171 26.61 10.61 16.65
CA THR A 171 27.74 10.13 15.84
C THR A 171 28.38 11.25 15.00
N PHE A 172 27.77 12.43 14.86
CA PHE A 172 28.27 13.56 14.03
C PHE A 172 29.55 14.27 14.50
N ILE A 173 30.16 13.85 15.61
CA ILE A 173 31.36 14.55 16.12
C ILE A 173 32.60 14.33 15.21
N ASN A 174 32.61 13.31 14.33
CA ASN A 174 33.72 13.02 13.40
C ASN A 174 33.46 13.48 11.94
N ARG A 175 33.88 14.73 11.62
CA ARG A 175 33.24 15.62 10.61
C ARG A 175 33.46 15.42 9.09
N ARG A 176 34.40 14.63 8.55
CA ARG A 176 34.71 14.71 7.08
C ARG A 176 34.00 13.71 6.17
N GLU A 177 33.81 12.45 6.56
CA GLU A 177 33.05 11.48 5.73
C GLU A 177 31.52 11.69 5.81
N GLN A 178 31.08 12.55 6.72
CA GLN A 178 29.67 12.64 7.14
C GLN A 178 28.78 13.51 6.25
N GLN A 179 29.33 14.43 5.45
CA GLN A 179 28.49 15.28 4.58
C GLN A 179 27.71 14.45 3.53
N LYS A 180 28.29 13.35 3.04
CA LYS A 180 27.59 12.41 2.14
C LYS A 180 26.51 11.61 2.87
N SER A 181 26.75 11.19 4.12
CA SER A 181 25.72 10.50 4.93
C SER A 181 24.55 11.43 5.24
N TYR A 182 24.81 12.68 5.61
CA TYR A 182 23.78 13.67 5.94
C TYR A 182 22.77 13.86 4.80
N LYS A 183 23.25 14.01 3.56
CA LYS A 183 22.35 14.13 2.40
C LYS A 183 21.48 12.90 2.23
N ARG A 184 22.04 11.69 2.42
CA ARG A 184 21.28 10.43 2.33
C ARG A 184 20.21 10.34 3.42
N ASP A 185 20.58 10.64 4.66
CA ASP A 185 19.71 10.48 5.82
C ASP A 185 18.59 11.53 5.83
N ALA A 186 18.88 12.78 5.42
CA ALA A 186 17.88 13.82 5.19
C ALA A 186 16.89 13.44 4.07
N ILE A 187 17.36 12.79 3.01
CA ILE A 187 16.47 12.27 1.97
C ILE A 187 15.58 11.16 2.56
N ILE A 188 16.11 10.23 3.36
CA ILE A 188 15.31 9.17 3.99
C ILE A 188 14.27 9.77 4.96
N LEU A 189 14.62 10.80 5.72
CA LEU A 189 13.68 11.52 6.58
C LEU A 189 12.54 12.15 5.77
N LYS A 190 12.87 12.91 4.72
CA LYS A 190 11.87 13.54 3.85
C LYS A 190 10.88 12.51 3.30
N ARG A 191 11.35 11.32 2.97
CA ARG A 191 10.52 10.20 2.50
C ARG A 191 9.53 9.71 3.55
N ILE A 192 10.00 9.47 4.77
CA ILE A 192 9.15 8.98 5.86
C ILE A 192 8.07 10.03 6.18
N VAL A 193 8.45 11.31 6.24
CA VAL A 193 7.50 12.40 6.48
C VAL A 193 6.45 12.50 5.38
N ILE A 194 6.85 12.42 4.11
CA ILE A 194 5.89 12.43 3.00
C ILE A 194 4.92 11.23 3.11
N LEU A 195 5.42 10.02 3.39
CA LEU A 195 4.56 8.85 3.56
C LEU A 195 3.59 9.00 4.74
N LEU A 196 4.07 9.55 5.86
CA LEU A 196 3.25 9.78 7.05
C LEU A 196 2.18 10.85 6.81
N LEU A 197 2.52 11.92 6.07
CA LEU A 197 1.54 12.93 5.66
C LEU A 197 0.45 12.32 4.77
N PHE A 198 0.81 11.48 3.80
CA PHE A 198 -0.17 10.78 2.99
C PHE A 198 -1.08 9.86 3.82
N LEU A 199 -0.50 9.09 4.75
CA LEU A 199 -1.27 8.22 5.64
C LEU A 199 -2.32 9.03 6.43
N VAL A 200 -1.87 10.10 7.09
CA VAL A 200 -2.75 11.00 7.86
C VAL A 200 -3.83 11.64 6.99
N MET A 201 -3.51 12.02 5.74
CA MET A 201 -4.47 12.59 4.80
C MET A 201 -5.56 11.60 4.39
N PHE A 202 -5.27 10.31 4.26
CA PHE A 202 -6.31 9.32 3.98
C PHE A 202 -7.16 9.01 5.22
N ASP A 203 -6.55 9.08 6.40
CA ASP A 203 -7.23 8.78 7.65
C ASP A 203 -8.17 9.92 8.08
N ILE A 204 -7.85 11.17 7.69
CA ILE A 204 -8.64 12.34 8.07
C ILE A 204 -10.09 12.24 7.57
N SER A 205 -10.35 11.59 6.42
CA SER A 205 -11.71 11.42 5.92
C SER A 205 -12.55 10.57 6.86
N THR A 206 -11.97 9.49 7.39
CA THR A 206 -12.64 8.59 8.34
C THR A 206 -12.91 9.30 9.65
N LEU A 207 -11.91 10.03 10.16
CA LEU A 207 -12.06 10.84 11.37
C LEU A 207 -13.10 11.94 11.20
N THR A 208 -13.19 12.55 10.02
CA THR A 208 -14.18 13.60 9.73
C THR A 208 -15.59 13.03 9.75
N VAL A 209 -15.84 11.90 9.09
CA VAL A 209 -17.14 11.22 9.11
C VAL A 209 -17.52 10.80 10.53
N PHE A 210 -16.57 10.27 11.30
CA PHE A 210 -16.77 9.91 12.69
C PHE A 210 -17.08 11.12 13.58
N ALA A 211 -16.39 12.24 13.38
CA ALA A 211 -16.63 13.49 14.11
C ALA A 211 -18.03 14.05 13.81
N ILE A 212 -18.43 14.08 12.53
CA ILE A 212 -19.77 14.51 12.13
C ILE A 212 -20.83 13.63 12.81
N TYR A 213 -20.66 12.30 12.78
CA TYR A 213 -21.56 11.37 13.46
C TYR A 213 -21.61 11.64 14.97
N SER A 214 -20.46 11.85 15.61
CA SER A 214 -20.38 12.07 17.06
C SER A 214 -21.06 13.38 17.51
N ILE A 215 -21.01 14.43 16.68
CA ILE A 215 -21.60 15.73 16.99
C ILE A 215 -23.10 15.75 16.68
N THR A 216 -23.50 15.20 15.53
CA THR A 216 -24.88 15.32 15.03
C THR A 216 -25.76 14.15 15.43
N ASN A 217 -25.17 13.04 15.89
CA ASN A 217 -25.83 11.74 16.05
C ASN A 217 -26.51 11.24 14.75
N TYR A 218 -26.13 11.79 13.60
CA TYR A 218 -26.67 11.46 12.29
C TYR A 218 -25.60 10.74 11.47
N LEU A 219 -25.90 9.50 11.07
CA LEU A 219 -25.02 8.71 10.22
C LEU A 219 -25.34 9.00 8.74
N ILE A 220 -24.38 9.63 8.06
CA ILE A 220 -24.48 9.88 6.62
C ILE A 220 -24.64 8.53 5.91
N PRO A 221 -25.65 8.34 5.04
CA PRO A 221 -25.90 7.05 4.37
C PRO A 221 -24.70 6.48 3.62
N PHE A 222 -23.82 7.35 3.13
CA PHE A 222 -22.63 7.00 2.35
C PHE A 222 -21.31 6.99 3.15
N ALA A 223 -21.40 7.04 4.48
CA ALA A 223 -20.24 7.09 5.37
C ALA A 223 -19.24 5.95 5.12
N TYR A 224 -19.77 4.73 4.97
CA TYR A 224 -18.97 3.53 4.73
C TYR A 224 -18.31 3.55 3.34
N GLU A 225 -19.04 3.96 2.32
CA GLU A 225 -18.55 4.04 0.96
C GLU A 225 -17.45 5.11 0.82
N ILE A 226 -17.60 6.26 1.47
CA ILE A 226 -16.56 7.31 1.53
C ILE A 226 -15.29 6.76 2.17
N GLN A 227 -15.41 6.04 3.29
CA GLN A 227 -14.27 5.42 3.96
C GLN A 227 -13.57 4.40 3.05
N VAL A 228 -14.35 3.53 2.41
CA VAL A 228 -13.88 2.48 1.50
C VAL A 228 -13.15 3.09 0.29
N VAL A 229 -13.69 4.17 -0.29
CA VAL A 229 -13.04 4.91 -1.39
C VAL A 229 -11.74 5.56 -0.92
N SER A 230 -11.73 6.20 0.25
CA SER A 230 -10.51 6.83 0.79
C SER A 230 -9.38 5.82 0.98
N ILE A 231 -9.69 4.65 1.56
CA ILE A 231 -8.73 3.54 1.71
C ILE A 231 -8.19 3.12 0.34
N SER A 232 -9.04 2.99 -0.67
CA SER A 232 -8.63 2.60 -2.02
C SER A 232 -7.74 3.61 -2.72
N ILE A 233 -8.03 4.91 -2.56
CA ILE A 233 -7.14 5.96 -3.08
C ILE A 233 -5.78 5.85 -2.37
N GLY A 234 -5.77 5.65 -1.05
CA GLY A 234 -4.56 5.41 -0.28
C GLY A 234 -3.74 4.23 -0.80
N LEU A 235 -4.39 3.12 -1.16
CA LEU A 235 -3.74 1.95 -1.75
C LEU A 235 -3.15 2.21 -3.14
N VAL A 236 -3.68 3.13 -3.93
CA VAL A 236 -3.12 3.50 -5.23
C VAL A 236 -1.97 4.50 -5.06
N VAL A 237 -2.16 5.50 -4.20
CA VAL A 237 -1.20 6.58 -4.00
C VAL A 237 0.05 6.07 -3.29
N THR A 238 -0.06 5.13 -2.35
CA THR A 238 1.08 4.57 -1.61
C THR A 238 2.15 3.94 -2.52
N PRO A 239 1.85 2.96 -3.40
CA PRO A 239 2.86 2.35 -4.27
C PRO A 239 3.45 3.34 -5.27
N ILE A 240 2.65 4.27 -5.80
CA ILE A 240 3.12 5.35 -6.69
C ILE A 240 4.11 6.25 -5.94
N THR A 241 3.73 6.69 -4.75
CA THR A 241 4.54 7.54 -3.89
C THR A 241 5.86 6.84 -3.56
N LEU A 242 5.84 5.55 -3.23
CA LEU A 242 7.05 4.74 -2.98
C LEU A 242 8.01 4.70 -4.19
N ILE A 243 7.52 4.69 -5.42
CA ILE A 243 8.35 4.77 -6.64
C ILE A 243 9.11 6.10 -6.68
N PHE A 244 8.42 7.22 -6.43
CA PHE A 244 9.02 8.56 -6.47
C PHE A 244 10.00 8.80 -5.33
N ILE A 245 9.63 8.29 -4.15
CA ILE A 245 10.34 8.42 -2.90
C ILE A 245 11.62 7.58 -2.91
N THR A 246 11.61 6.37 -3.47
CA THR A 246 12.76 5.45 -3.41
C THR A 246 13.67 5.61 -4.63
N PRO A 247 14.89 6.19 -4.50
CA PRO A 247 15.73 6.55 -5.63
C PRO A 247 16.19 5.33 -6.42
N LYS A 248 16.39 4.19 -5.75
CA LYS A 248 16.75 2.94 -6.43
C LYS A 248 15.65 2.52 -7.40
N ILE A 249 14.39 2.55 -6.96
CA ILE A 249 13.23 2.27 -7.83
C ILE A 249 13.13 3.33 -8.92
N ARG A 250 13.17 4.61 -8.55
CA ARG A 250 13.13 5.73 -9.52
C ARG A 250 14.21 5.61 -10.59
N TYR A 251 15.42 5.19 -10.21
CA TYR A 251 16.53 4.98 -11.13
C TYR A 251 16.25 3.83 -12.09
N ILE A 252 15.69 2.72 -11.62
CA ILE A 252 15.28 1.59 -12.49
C ILE A 252 14.26 2.06 -13.53
N PHE A 253 13.26 2.84 -13.12
CA PHE A 253 12.26 3.39 -14.04
C PHE A 253 12.86 4.40 -15.03
N LYS A 254 13.74 5.30 -14.58
CA LYS A 254 14.42 6.26 -15.47
C LYS A 254 15.36 5.58 -16.47
N ARG A 255 16.14 4.57 -16.04
CA ARG A 255 17.11 3.88 -16.89
C ARG A 255 16.44 3.21 -18.09
N ASN A 256 15.27 2.61 -17.88
CA ASN A 256 14.53 1.96 -18.96
C ASN A 256 14.05 2.95 -20.02
N VAL A 257 13.58 4.13 -19.62
CA VAL A 257 13.18 5.19 -20.57
C VAL A 257 14.37 5.64 -21.42
N SER A 258 15.55 5.83 -20.81
CA SER A 258 16.74 6.25 -21.54
C SER A 258 17.27 5.19 -22.51
N VAL A 259 17.25 3.91 -22.12
CA VAL A 259 17.70 2.80 -22.98
C VAL A 259 16.76 2.63 -24.18
N THR A 260 15.44 2.69 -23.97
CA THR A 260 14.47 2.62 -25.07
C THR A 260 14.65 3.79 -26.04
N TYR A 261 14.81 5.02 -25.53
CA TYR A 261 15.05 6.19 -26.38
C TYR A 261 16.33 6.08 -27.22
N LEU A 262 17.44 5.62 -26.62
CA LEU A 262 18.70 5.41 -27.34
C LEU A 262 18.59 4.30 -28.40
N SER A 263 17.84 3.23 -28.13
CA SER A 263 17.62 2.16 -29.10
C SER A 263 16.81 2.62 -30.31
N ILE A 264 15.81 3.49 -30.10
CA ILE A 264 14.99 4.08 -31.16
C ILE A 264 15.84 5.05 -31.99
N LYS A 265 16.61 5.93 -31.33
CA LYS A 265 17.50 6.89 -32.01
C LYS A 265 18.60 6.19 -32.84
N ARG A 266 19.14 5.06 -32.37
CA ARG A 266 20.13 4.29 -33.15
C ARG A 266 19.51 3.67 -34.39
N ARG A 267 18.27 3.15 -34.31
CA ARG A 267 17.54 2.63 -35.47
C ARG A 267 17.22 3.73 -36.48
N SER A 268 16.77 4.90 -36.05
CA SER A 268 16.45 6.00 -36.98
C SER A 268 17.68 6.46 -37.77
N ILE A 269 18.85 6.53 -37.14
CA ILE A 269 20.11 6.86 -37.83
C ILE A 269 20.43 5.80 -38.88
N GLN A 270 20.27 4.52 -38.55
CA GLN A 270 20.59 3.42 -39.47
C GLN A 270 19.71 3.43 -40.73
N TYR A 271 18.42 3.79 -40.63
CA TYR A 271 17.56 3.96 -41.81
C TYR A 271 18.00 5.13 -42.69
N THR A 272 18.35 6.28 -42.09
CA THR A 272 18.84 7.43 -42.86
C THR A 272 20.13 7.12 -43.63
N THR A 273 21.06 6.37 -43.03
CA THR A 273 22.29 5.97 -43.73
C THR A 273 22.01 5.03 -44.90
N THR A 274 21.03 4.13 -44.76
CA THR A 274 20.70 3.13 -45.79
C THR A 274 20.04 3.78 -47.01
N ASP A 275 19.17 4.77 -46.80
CA ASP A 275 18.54 5.53 -47.89
C ASP A 275 19.56 6.42 -48.62
N SER A 276 20.49 7.05 -47.90
CA SER A 276 21.57 7.82 -48.54
C SER A 276 22.50 6.94 -49.40
N SER A 277 22.76 5.70 -49.00
CA SER A 277 23.56 4.78 -49.82
C SER A 277 22.84 4.29 -51.07
N ARG A 278 21.50 4.22 -51.07
CA ARG A 278 20.73 3.84 -52.27
C ARG A 278 20.70 4.95 -53.31
N GLN A 279 20.53 6.20 -52.90
CA GLN A 279 20.55 7.35 -53.82
C GLN A 279 21.90 7.56 -54.51
N GLN A 280 22.99 7.03 -53.96
CA GLN A 280 24.32 7.17 -54.54
C GLN A 280 24.67 6.08 -55.57
N THR A 281 23.88 5.00 -55.64
CA THR A 281 24.02 3.93 -56.66
C THR A 281 23.22 4.18 -57.93
N ASP A 282 22.29 5.15 -57.92
CA ASP A 282 21.40 5.45 -59.05
C ASP A 282 21.85 6.69 -59.87
N ASN A 283 23.06 7.22 -59.62
CA ASN A 283 23.73 8.25 -60.42
C ASN A 283 25.06 7.71 -60.96
#